data_AF-A0AAD3XWM6-F1
#
_entry.id   AF-A0AAD3XWM6-F1
#
_cell.length_a   1.000
_cell.length_b   1.000
_cell.length_c   1.000
_cell.angle_alpha   90.00
_cell.angle_beta   90.00
_cell.angle_gamma   90.00
#
_symmetry.space_group_name_H-M   'P 1'
#
loop_
_entity.id
_entity.type
_entity.pdbx_description
1 polymer ?
#
loop_
_entity_poly.entity_id
_entity_poly.type
_entity_poly.pdbx_seq_one_letter_code
_entity_poly.pdbx_strand_id
1 'polypeptide(L)'
;MAIEGGGTLSEIYQNAKKLLMKTRDGLERLERLESSTLSGGADSPELSFAIKRDISLLQSLCAELDRLWRSVTAKSQRDLWKRKVEQIAEESESLKESLDKYFLRHQARMQEARERAELLGRANGESAHILRIFDEEAQAMQSAHNSARMMEEAYSTGVAILSKFSEQRERMKSAQRKALDILNTVGLSNSVLRLIERRNRLDTWIKYAGMLLTLVVIVVFWSGEATIFIYLRQFCIPHSSHSSLRFHQMATLAAYRDSCPLIKNILLLDSEGKRVAVKYYSDDWPTNTAKLAYEKSVFTKTQKTNARTEAEITLLDNNIVVYKFVQDLHFFVTGGDDENELILDAVLQGFCDAVSLLLRNKVEKYEALENLDLILLCLDEIVDGGMVLETDANVIAGKVATNSIDSAAPLSEQTISQALAIAREHLTRSLLS
;
A
#
# COMPACT_ATOMS: atom_id res chain seq x y z
N MET A 1 19.86 -5.16 -66.24
CA MET A 1 18.71 -4.25 -66.13
C MET A 1 18.48 -4.01 -64.64
N ALA A 2 19.09 -2.96 -64.08
CA ALA A 2 19.19 -2.75 -62.63
C ALA A 2 19.00 -1.27 -62.31
N ILE A 3 17.82 -0.72 -62.62
CA ILE A 3 17.45 0.65 -62.29
C ILE A 3 15.92 0.66 -62.15
N GLU A 4 15.41 0.72 -60.91
CA GLU A 4 14.07 1.28 -60.59
C GLU A 4 13.75 1.31 -59.08
N GLY A 5 14.45 0.57 -58.22
CA GLY A 5 14.17 0.56 -56.77
C GLY A 5 14.67 1.77 -55.95
N GLY A 6 15.50 2.65 -56.54
CA GLY A 6 16.13 3.76 -55.81
C GLY A 6 15.27 5.02 -55.67
N GLY A 7 14.36 5.27 -56.64
CA GLY A 7 13.50 6.45 -56.64
C GLY A 7 12.40 6.36 -55.58
N THR A 8 11.71 5.23 -55.53
CA THR A 8 10.61 4.98 -54.58
C THR A 8 11.06 5.03 -53.12
N LEU A 9 12.22 4.44 -52.79
CA LEU A 9 12.79 4.48 -51.44
C LEU A 9 13.13 5.92 -50.99
N SER A 10 13.67 6.74 -51.90
CA SER A 10 14.02 8.13 -51.61
C SER A 10 12.79 9.02 -51.43
N GLU A 11 11.75 8.81 -52.23
CA GLU A 11 10.47 9.54 -52.11
C GLU A 11 9.78 9.23 -50.77
N ILE A 12 9.67 7.94 -50.41
CA ILE A 12 9.08 7.52 -49.13
C ILE A 12 9.89 8.09 -47.95
N TYR A 13 11.21 8.08 -48.05
CA TYR A 13 12.08 8.66 -47.02
C TYR A 13 11.90 10.18 -46.87
N GLN A 14 11.81 10.91 -47.98
CA GLN A 14 11.55 12.36 -47.94
C GLN A 14 10.16 12.66 -47.34
N ASN A 15 9.15 11.85 -47.66
CA ASN A 15 7.82 11.97 -47.09
C ASN A 15 7.84 11.69 -45.57
N ALA A 16 8.48 10.60 -45.14
CA ALA A 16 8.64 10.26 -43.72
C ALA A 16 9.35 11.38 -42.96
N LYS A 17 10.44 11.93 -43.51
CA LYS A 17 11.18 13.04 -42.89
C LYS A 17 10.35 14.32 -42.79
N LYS A 18 9.58 14.66 -43.82
CA LYS A 18 8.69 15.83 -43.81
C LYS A 18 7.59 15.68 -42.74
N LEU A 19 7.01 14.49 -42.65
CA LEU A 19 6.00 14.16 -41.66
C LEU A 19 6.57 14.21 -40.24
N LEU A 20 7.76 13.64 -40.02
CA LEU A 20 8.46 13.68 -38.73
C LEU A 20 8.65 15.11 -38.23
N MET A 21 9.15 16.01 -39.09
CA MET A 21 9.36 17.42 -38.70
C MET A 21 8.04 18.12 -38.36
N LYS A 22 6.96 17.83 -39.12
CA LYS A 22 5.62 18.34 -38.85
C LYS A 22 5.07 17.83 -37.51
N THR A 23 5.23 16.53 -37.24
CA THR A 23 4.79 15.90 -35.99
C THR A 23 5.54 16.45 -34.79
N ARG A 24 6.86 16.65 -34.92
CA ARG A 24 7.70 17.26 -33.88
C ARG A 24 7.28 18.70 -33.56
N ASP A 25 7.10 19.54 -34.56
CA ASP A 25 6.63 20.92 -34.36
C ASP A 25 5.23 20.95 -33.72
N GLY A 26 4.34 20.04 -34.14
CA GLY A 26 3.03 19.86 -33.52
C GLY A 26 3.13 19.49 -32.03
N LEU A 27 4.03 18.58 -31.67
CA LEU A 27 4.25 18.15 -30.30
C LEU A 27 4.86 19.27 -29.43
N GLU A 28 5.87 19.99 -29.94
CA GLU A 28 6.46 21.14 -29.24
C GLU A 28 5.41 22.25 -29.00
N ARG A 29 4.50 22.47 -29.96
CA ARG A 29 3.37 23.40 -29.79
C ARG A 29 2.35 22.91 -28.77
N LEU A 30 2.08 21.61 -28.73
CA LEU A 30 1.19 20.98 -27.75
C LEU A 30 1.72 21.16 -26.31
N GLU A 31 3.03 20.93 -26.11
CA GLU A 31 3.68 21.13 -24.81
C GLU A 31 3.71 22.60 -24.37
N ARG A 32 3.87 23.54 -25.31
CA ARG A 32 3.80 24.99 -25.02
C ARG A 32 2.39 25.42 -24.63
N LEU A 33 1.36 24.92 -25.31
CA LEU A 33 -0.05 25.18 -24.97
C LEU A 33 -0.41 24.60 -23.60
N GLU A 34 0.11 23.42 -23.27
CA GLU A 34 -0.02 22.83 -21.93
C GLU A 34 0.63 23.70 -20.84
N SER A 35 1.85 24.19 -21.08
CA SER A 35 2.59 25.02 -20.12
C SER A 35 1.96 26.40 -19.88
N SER A 36 1.11 26.86 -20.80
CA SER A 36 0.51 28.20 -20.78
C SER A 36 -0.93 28.24 -20.27
N THR A 37 -1.59 27.09 -20.06
CA THR A 37 -3.02 27.06 -19.77
C THR A 37 -3.34 27.01 -18.28
N LEU A 38 -3.33 28.23 -17.69
CA LEU A 38 -4.22 28.67 -16.61
C LEU A 38 -5.63 29.05 -17.13
N SER A 39 -5.94 28.81 -18.40
CA SER A 39 -7.24 29.09 -19.00
C SER A 39 -7.62 28.01 -20.01
N GLY A 40 -8.85 27.50 -19.91
CA GLY A 40 -9.32 26.35 -20.69
C GLY A 40 -9.23 26.57 -22.20
N GLY A 41 -8.47 25.71 -22.87
CA GLY A 41 -8.37 25.66 -24.33
C GLY A 41 -9.06 24.42 -24.88
N ALA A 42 -10.21 24.62 -25.54
CA ALA A 42 -10.96 23.58 -26.25
C ALA A 42 -10.21 22.98 -27.46
N ASP A 43 -9.12 23.62 -27.90
CA ASP A 43 -8.34 23.24 -29.10
C ASP A 43 -7.23 22.20 -28.83
N SER A 44 -6.91 21.94 -27.56
CA SER A 44 -5.87 20.99 -27.12
C SER A 44 -6.12 19.52 -27.54
N PRO A 45 -7.33 18.95 -27.40
CA PRO A 45 -7.57 17.54 -27.72
C PRO A 45 -7.53 17.24 -29.23
N GLU A 46 -7.99 18.16 -30.09
CA GLU A 46 -8.02 17.95 -31.54
C GLU A 46 -6.59 17.89 -32.13
N LEU A 47 -5.70 18.77 -31.66
CA LEU A 47 -4.29 18.76 -32.05
C LEU A 47 -3.58 17.47 -31.60
N SER A 48 -3.83 17.01 -30.36
CA SER A 48 -3.24 15.76 -29.84
C SER A 48 -3.64 14.53 -30.67
N PHE A 49 -4.89 14.48 -31.15
CA PHE A 49 -5.39 13.40 -31.99
C PHE A 49 -4.79 13.46 -33.41
N ALA A 50 -4.64 14.66 -33.97
CA ALA A 50 -3.96 14.85 -35.25
C ALA A 50 -2.50 14.38 -35.21
N ILE A 51 -1.76 14.70 -34.13
CA ILE A 51 -0.38 14.24 -33.91
C ILE A 51 -0.33 12.71 -33.78
N LYS A 52 -1.24 12.10 -33.01
CA LYS A 52 -1.33 10.63 -32.87
C LYS A 52 -1.49 9.92 -34.22
N ARG A 53 -2.35 10.48 -35.08
CA ARG A 53 -2.56 9.97 -36.45
C ARG A 53 -1.31 10.13 -37.31
N ASP A 54 -0.65 11.29 -37.25
CA ASP A 54 0.58 11.56 -38.01
C ASP A 54 1.74 10.64 -37.54
N ILE A 55 1.84 10.31 -36.25
CA ILE A 55 2.79 9.29 -35.73
C ILE A 55 2.46 7.90 -36.25
N SER A 56 1.20 7.51 -36.28
CA SER A 56 0.78 6.20 -36.79
C SER A 56 1.12 6.06 -38.29
N LEU A 57 0.94 7.14 -39.06
CA LEU A 57 1.34 7.20 -40.46
C LEU A 57 2.87 7.12 -40.60
N LEU A 58 3.61 7.84 -39.75
CA LEU A 58 5.08 7.77 -39.74
C LEU A 58 5.59 6.34 -39.48
N GLN A 59 5.01 5.62 -38.52
CA GLN A 59 5.36 4.22 -38.24
C GLN A 59 5.06 3.29 -39.42
N SER A 60 3.95 3.52 -40.14
CA SER A 60 3.64 2.77 -41.35
C SER A 60 4.65 3.01 -42.48
N LEU A 61 5.11 4.26 -42.65
CA LEU A 61 6.17 4.60 -43.61
C LEU A 61 7.52 4.00 -43.21
N CYS A 62 7.86 3.99 -41.91
CA CYS A 62 9.06 3.32 -41.40
C CYS A 62 9.05 1.82 -41.71
N ALA A 63 7.93 1.14 -41.51
CA ALA A 63 7.78 -0.29 -41.84
C ALA A 63 7.93 -0.56 -43.34
N GLU A 64 7.40 0.33 -44.19
CA GLU A 64 7.57 0.23 -45.65
C GLU A 64 9.02 0.47 -46.08
N LEU A 65 9.68 1.49 -45.52
CA LEU A 65 11.10 1.73 -45.72
C LEU A 65 11.95 0.53 -45.26
N ASP A 66 11.59 -0.09 -44.14
CA ASP A 66 12.25 -1.28 -43.59
C ASP A 66 12.22 -2.47 -44.54
N ARG A 67 11.09 -2.66 -45.22
CA ARG A 67 10.94 -3.69 -46.25
C ARG A 67 11.77 -3.38 -47.49
N LEU A 68 11.77 -2.12 -47.92
CA LEU A 68 12.41 -1.70 -49.17
C LEU A 68 13.94 -1.65 -49.07
N TRP A 69 14.54 -1.18 -47.96
CA TRP A 69 16.01 -1.14 -47.87
C TRP A 69 16.63 -2.54 -47.85
N ARG A 70 15.93 -3.54 -47.30
CA ARG A 70 16.35 -4.95 -47.34
C ARG A 70 16.44 -5.51 -48.77
N SER A 71 15.67 -4.95 -49.71
CA SER A 71 15.67 -5.35 -51.11
C SER A 71 16.80 -4.73 -51.95
N VAL A 72 17.58 -3.79 -51.38
CA VAL A 72 18.71 -3.13 -52.07
C VAL A 72 19.86 -4.11 -52.25
N THR A 73 20.29 -4.33 -53.49
CA THR A 73 21.33 -5.33 -53.85
C THR A 73 22.75 -4.88 -53.49
N ALA A 74 23.05 -3.57 -53.56
CA ALA A 74 24.35 -3.01 -53.24
C ALA A 74 24.56 -2.89 -51.72
N LYS A 75 25.57 -3.59 -51.18
CA LYS A 75 25.86 -3.66 -49.73
C LYS A 75 26.10 -2.27 -49.09
N SER A 76 26.93 -1.42 -49.72
CA SER A 76 27.23 -0.07 -49.20
C SER A 76 26.00 0.84 -49.15
N GLN A 77 25.14 0.77 -50.16
CA GLN A 77 23.88 1.53 -50.20
C GLN A 77 22.88 0.98 -49.18
N ARG A 78 22.82 -0.35 -49.01
CA ARG A 78 21.98 -1.01 -48.01
C ARG A 78 22.34 -0.56 -46.60
N ASP A 79 23.63 -0.51 -46.25
CA ASP A 79 24.10 -0.07 -44.93
C ASP A 79 23.78 1.41 -44.68
N LEU A 80 23.88 2.26 -45.71
CA LEU A 80 23.48 3.67 -45.64
C LEU A 80 21.98 3.83 -45.40
N TRP A 81 21.15 3.10 -46.15
CA TRP A 81 19.70 3.14 -46.01
C TRP A 81 19.24 2.56 -44.69
N LYS A 82 19.88 1.50 -44.20
CA LYS A 82 19.63 0.94 -42.88
C LYS A 82 19.76 2.03 -41.80
N ARG A 83 20.88 2.76 -41.77
CA ARG A 83 21.10 3.84 -40.78
C ARG A 83 20.05 4.95 -40.87
N LYS A 84 19.68 5.34 -42.09
CA LYS A 84 18.66 6.37 -42.33
C LYS A 84 17.28 5.95 -41.82
N VAL A 85 16.91 4.68 -42.03
CA VAL A 85 15.62 4.14 -41.57
C VAL A 85 15.61 3.94 -40.06
N GLU A 86 16.70 3.43 -39.50
CA GLU A 86 16.90 3.26 -38.05
C GLU A 86 16.79 4.61 -37.31
N GLN A 87 17.38 5.68 -37.86
CA GLN A 87 17.25 7.04 -37.31
C GLN A 87 15.78 7.52 -37.29
N ILE A 88 15.04 7.38 -38.41
CA ILE A 88 13.63 7.81 -38.45
C ILE A 88 12.77 6.94 -37.52
N ALA A 89 13.08 5.65 -37.40
CA ALA A 89 12.37 4.74 -36.51
C ALA A 89 12.54 5.15 -35.03
N GLU A 90 13.77 5.39 -34.57
CA GLU A 90 14.05 5.89 -33.21
C GLU A 90 13.38 7.24 -32.94
N GLU A 91 13.45 8.18 -33.89
CA GLU A 91 12.78 9.47 -33.76
C GLU A 91 11.24 9.32 -33.71
N SER A 92 10.67 8.36 -34.46
CA SER A 92 9.21 8.09 -34.42
C SER A 92 8.76 7.46 -33.10
N GLU A 93 9.59 6.59 -32.51
CA GLU A 93 9.31 5.93 -31.24
C GLU A 93 9.43 6.92 -30.08
N SER A 94 10.44 7.79 -30.09
CA SER A 94 10.59 8.85 -29.08
C SER A 94 9.44 9.86 -29.12
N LEU A 95 8.98 10.28 -30.32
CA LEU A 95 7.79 11.14 -30.45
C LEU A 95 6.52 10.46 -29.90
N LYS A 96 6.37 9.16 -30.12
CA LYS A 96 5.25 8.37 -29.57
C LYS A 96 5.29 8.33 -28.05
N GLU A 97 6.45 8.03 -27.48
CA GLU A 97 6.62 7.97 -26.02
C GLU A 97 6.31 9.32 -25.36
N SER A 98 6.75 10.43 -25.96
CA SER A 98 6.43 11.77 -25.47
C SER A 98 4.93 12.08 -25.54
N LEU A 99 4.24 11.67 -26.62
CA LEU A 99 2.79 11.82 -26.73
C LEU A 99 2.01 10.94 -25.73
N ASP A 100 2.47 9.71 -25.48
CA ASP A 100 1.86 8.82 -24.50
C ASP A 100 2.01 9.39 -23.07
N LYS A 101 3.17 9.97 -22.73
CA LYS A 101 3.38 10.70 -21.47
C LYS A 101 2.47 11.91 -21.35
N TYR A 102 2.24 12.65 -22.44
CA TYR A 102 1.28 13.74 -22.48
C TYR A 102 -0.14 13.26 -22.16
N PHE A 103 -0.61 12.17 -22.80
CA PHE A 103 -1.94 11.62 -22.55
C PHE A 103 -2.12 11.14 -21.10
N LEU A 104 -1.12 10.47 -20.53
CA LEU A 104 -1.16 10.02 -19.13
C LEU A 104 -1.29 11.19 -18.15
N ARG A 105 -0.50 12.26 -18.35
CA ARG A 105 -0.58 13.47 -17.52
C ARG A 105 -1.92 14.18 -17.68
N HIS A 106 -2.41 14.30 -18.91
CA HIS A 106 -3.68 14.94 -19.20
C HIS A 106 -4.84 14.16 -18.55
N GLN A 107 -4.83 12.83 -18.65
CA GLN A 107 -5.83 11.96 -18.03
C GLN A 107 -5.81 12.05 -16.49
N ALA A 108 -4.63 12.04 -15.88
CA ALA A 108 -4.48 12.19 -14.43
C ALA A 108 -5.06 13.53 -13.94
N ARG A 109 -4.75 14.66 -14.62
CA ARG A 109 -5.33 15.96 -14.27
C ARG A 109 -6.83 16.04 -14.48
N MET A 110 -7.35 15.44 -15.54
CA MET A 110 -8.80 15.36 -15.78
C MET A 110 -9.50 14.56 -14.69
N GLN A 111 -8.85 13.52 -14.14
CA GLN A 111 -9.37 12.77 -13.01
C GLN A 111 -9.32 13.59 -11.72
N GLU A 112 -8.18 14.23 -11.40
CA GLU A 112 -8.10 15.13 -10.24
C GLU A 112 -9.12 16.27 -10.31
N ALA A 113 -9.35 16.85 -11.49
CA ALA A 113 -10.33 17.91 -11.68
C ALA A 113 -11.77 17.42 -11.49
N ARG A 114 -12.07 16.18 -11.92
CA ARG A 114 -13.37 15.54 -11.67
C ARG A 114 -13.58 15.26 -10.20
N GLU A 115 -12.59 14.67 -9.52
CA GLU A 115 -12.63 14.42 -8.08
C GLU A 115 -12.80 15.74 -7.30
N ARG A 116 -12.05 16.79 -7.66
CA ARG A 116 -12.24 18.14 -7.10
C ARG A 116 -13.64 18.70 -7.37
N ALA A 117 -14.19 18.53 -8.57
CA ALA A 117 -15.53 18.99 -8.90
C ALA A 117 -16.64 18.22 -8.17
N GLU A 118 -16.47 16.92 -7.95
CA GLU A 118 -17.38 16.09 -7.15
C GLU A 118 -17.36 16.50 -5.67
N LEU A 119 -16.18 16.83 -5.14
CA LEU A 119 -16.02 17.35 -3.78
C LEU A 119 -16.63 18.76 -3.62
N LEU A 120 -16.44 19.64 -4.60
CA LEU A 120 -17.07 20.98 -4.63
C LEU A 120 -18.60 20.90 -4.84
N GLY A 121 -19.07 19.93 -5.64
CA GLY A 121 -20.49 19.66 -5.84
C GLY A 121 -21.19 19.17 -4.56
N ARG A 122 -20.47 18.51 -3.65
CA ARG A 122 -20.94 18.21 -2.29
C ARG A 122 -20.97 19.43 -1.37
N ALA A 123 -19.94 20.30 -1.44
CA ALA A 123 -19.83 21.48 -0.58
C ALA A 123 -20.86 22.58 -0.90
N ASN A 124 -21.28 22.74 -2.15
CA ASN A 124 -22.26 23.76 -2.56
C ASN A 124 -23.73 23.35 -2.31
N GLY A 125 -23.96 22.25 -1.57
CA GLY A 125 -25.24 21.57 -1.41
C GLY A 125 -26.14 22.03 -0.26
N GLU A 126 -25.79 23.09 0.47
CA GLU A 126 -26.60 23.55 1.62
C GLU A 126 -27.92 24.23 1.22
N SER A 127 -28.10 24.58 -0.06
CA SER A 127 -29.38 25.09 -0.60
C SER A 127 -30.21 24.08 -1.42
N ALA A 128 -29.77 22.83 -1.55
CA ALA A 128 -30.45 21.82 -2.39
C ALA A 128 -31.28 20.78 -1.61
N HIS A 129 -31.30 20.84 -0.27
CA HIS A 129 -31.93 19.83 0.58
C HIS A 129 -33.47 19.77 0.46
N ILE A 130 -34.12 20.79 -0.10
CA ILE A 130 -35.60 20.83 -0.20
C ILE A 130 -36.10 20.19 -1.51
N LEU A 131 -35.26 20.06 -2.55
CA LEU A 131 -35.67 19.54 -3.86
C LEU A 131 -35.35 18.05 -4.07
N ARG A 132 -34.48 17.46 -3.25
CA ARG A 132 -34.07 16.04 -3.37
C ARG A 132 -35.07 15.02 -2.85
N ILE A 133 -36.02 15.44 -2.02
CA ILE A 133 -37.01 14.53 -1.43
C ILE A 133 -37.97 13.95 -2.51
N PHE A 134 -38.03 14.56 -3.71
CA PHE A 134 -38.85 14.05 -4.83
C PHE A 134 -38.09 13.26 -5.92
N ASP A 135 -36.74 13.23 -5.92
CA ASP A 135 -35.92 12.56 -6.96
C ASP A 135 -35.18 11.29 -6.46
N GLU A 136 -35.25 10.99 -5.16
CA GLU A 136 -34.51 9.89 -4.51
C GLU A 136 -34.95 8.49 -5.00
N GLU A 137 -36.22 8.31 -5.36
CA GLU A 137 -36.74 7.00 -5.79
C GLU A 137 -36.41 6.67 -7.26
N ALA A 138 -36.35 7.68 -8.14
CA ALA A 138 -36.02 7.49 -9.56
C ALA A 138 -34.50 7.35 -9.79
N GLN A 139 -33.68 8.07 -9.00
CA GLN A 139 -32.23 8.02 -9.12
C GLN A 139 -31.61 6.76 -8.51
N ALA A 140 -32.26 6.19 -7.47
CA ALA A 140 -31.86 4.91 -6.88
C ALA A 140 -32.07 3.71 -7.84
N MET A 141 -33.09 3.75 -8.69
CA MET A 141 -33.34 2.68 -9.66
C MET A 141 -32.35 2.74 -10.85
N GLN A 142 -31.96 3.95 -11.28
CA GLN A 142 -30.94 4.16 -12.31
C GLN A 142 -29.53 3.79 -11.80
N SER A 143 -29.22 4.08 -10.53
CA SER A 143 -27.95 3.71 -9.91
C SER A 143 -27.83 2.19 -9.74
N ALA A 144 -28.92 1.50 -9.35
CA ALA A 144 -28.94 0.04 -9.28
C ALA A 144 -28.70 -0.61 -10.67
N HIS A 145 -29.26 -0.04 -11.74
CA HIS A 145 -29.05 -0.55 -13.11
C HIS A 145 -27.61 -0.32 -13.61
N ASN A 146 -27.03 0.85 -13.31
CA ASN A 146 -25.64 1.15 -13.65
C ASN A 146 -24.65 0.29 -12.83
N SER A 147 -24.94 0.04 -11.56
CA SER A 147 -24.18 -0.86 -10.70
C SER A 147 -24.24 -2.31 -11.15
N ALA A 148 -25.40 -2.79 -11.62
CA ALA A 148 -25.53 -4.14 -12.16
C ALA A 148 -24.63 -4.35 -13.40
N ARG A 149 -24.55 -3.35 -14.27
CA ARG A 149 -23.71 -3.41 -15.48
C ARG A 149 -22.21 -3.37 -15.15
N MET A 150 -21.81 -2.53 -14.19
CA MET A 150 -20.42 -2.52 -13.69
C MET A 150 -20.06 -3.83 -12.98
N MET A 151 -20.99 -4.44 -12.24
CA MET A 151 -20.73 -5.70 -11.54
C MET A 151 -20.58 -6.87 -12.50
N GLU A 152 -21.34 -6.90 -13.61
CA GLU A 152 -21.18 -7.90 -14.67
C GLU A 152 -19.84 -7.75 -15.42
N GLU A 153 -19.39 -6.51 -15.63
CA GLU A 153 -18.08 -6.21 -16.25
C GLU A 153 -16.91 -6.58 -15.32
N ALA A 154 -17.05 -6.34 -14.01
CA ALA A 154 -16.09 -6.78 -13.00
C ALA A 154 -16.05 -8.31 -12.86
N TYR A 155 -17.21 -8.97 -12.90
CA TYR A 155 -17.32 -10.44 -12.84
C TYR A 155 -16.67 -11.10 -14.05
N SER A 156 -16.97 -10.63 -15.26
CA SER A 156 -16.37 -11.15 -16.50
C SER A 156 -14.85 -10.92 -16.56
N THR A 157 -14.38 -9.76 -16.09
CA THR A 157 -12.94 -9.47 -15.95
C THR A 157 -12.27 -10.39 -14.93
N GLY A 158 -12.93 -10.66 -13.79
CA GLY A 158 -12.46 -11.60 -12.78
C GLY A 158 -12.32 -13.03 -13.31
N VAL A 159 -13.30 -13.50 -14.09
CA VAL A 159 -13.25 -14.81 -14.75
C VAL A 159 -12.13 -14.88 -15.79
N ALA A 160 -11.88 -13.81 -16.54
CA ALA A 160 -10.76 -13.74 -17.50
C ALA A 160 -9.38 -13.74 -16.82
N ILE A 161 -9.26 -13.16 -15.62
CA ILE A 161 -8.02 -13.19 -14.83
C ILE A 161 -7.80 -14.58 -14.22
N LEU A 162 -8.85 -15.21 -13.69
CA LEU A 162 -8.77 -16.56 -13.14
C LEU A 162 -8.44 -17.61 -14.20
N SER A 163 -8.99 -17.48 -15.41
CA SER A 163 -8.63 -18.36 -16.53
C SER A 163 -7.17 -18.19 -16.94
N LYS A 164 -6.65 -16.96 -16.97
CA LYS A 164 -5.22 -16.69 -17.23
C LYS A 164 -4.29 -17.25 -16.16
N PHE A 165 -4.66 -17.19 -14.87
CA PHE A 165 -3.87 -17.83 -13.81
C PHE A 165 -3.92 -19.36 -13.90
N SER A 166 -5.06 -19.94 -14.28
CA SER A 166 -5.18 -21.38 -14.51
C SER A 166 -4.31 -21.85 -15.69
N GLU A 167 -4.19 -21.02 -16.74
CA GLU A 167 -3.37 -21.31 -17.92
C GLU A 167 -1.87 -21.15 -17.62
N GLN A 168 -1.48 -20.16 -16.81
CA GLN A 168 -0.11 -20.02 -16.31
C GLN A 168 0.32 -21.23 -15.46
N ARG A 169 -0.61 -21.83 -14.72
CA ARG A 169 -0.34 -23.04 -13.91
C ARG A 169 -0.05 -24.28 -14.78
N GLU A 170 -0.75 -24.46 -15.89
CA GLU A 170 -0.47 -25.52 -16.87
C GLU A 170 0.90 -25.30 -17.57
N ARG A 171 1.24 -24.05 -17.89
CA ARG A 171 2.56 -23.70 -18.48
C ARG A 171 3.71 -23.97 -17.51
N MET A 172 3.55 -23.71 -16.21
CA MET A 172 4.55 -24.09 -15.19
C MET A 172 4.70 -25.60 -15.03
N LYS A 173 3.61 -26.38 -15.11
CA LYS A 173 3.71 -27.85 -15.08
C LYS A 173 4.43 -28.40 -16.30
N SER A 174 4.24 -27.80 -17.48
CA SER A 174 4.97 -28.15 -18.70
C SER A 174 6.46 -27.76 -18.61
N ALA A 175 6.77 -26.61 -18.01
CA ALA A 175 8.15 -26.20 -17.72
C ALA A 175 8.83 -27.11 -16.69
N GLN A 176 8.13 -27.55 -15.65
CA GLN A 176 8.63 -28.54 -14.69
C GLN A 176 8.88 -29.91 -15.32
N ARG A 177 8.02 -30.38 -16.22
CA ARG A 177 8.23 -31.64 -16.95
C ARG A 177 9.44 -31.54 -17.90
N LYS A 178 9.60 -30.41 -18.60
CA LYS A 178 10.77 -30.15 -19.47
C LYS A 178 12.08 -30.00 -18.70
N ALA A 179 12.05 -29.43 -17.49
CA ALA A 179 13.22 -29.38 -16.61
C ALA A 179 13.63 -30.78 -16.11
N LEU A 180 12.66 -31.69 -15.93
CA LEU A 180 12.88 -33.08 -15.53
C LEU A 180 13.54 -33.91 -16.64
N ASP A 181 13.24 -33.64 -17.91
CA ASP A 181 13.88 -34.28 -19.07
C ASP A 181 15.30 -33.73 -19.34
N ILE A 182 15.55 -32.44 -19.04
CA ILE A 182 16.88 -31.83 -19.12
C ILE A 182 17.80 -32.33 -17.99
N LEU A 183 17.23 -32.69 -16.83
CA LEU A 183 17.98 -33.28 -15.71
C LEU A 183 18.38 -34.74 -15.96
N ASN A 184 17.68 -35.45 -16.85
CA ASN A 184 18.03 -36.81 -17.27
C ASN A 184 19.11 -36.84 -18.39
N THR A 185 19.41 -35.70 -19.00
CA THR A 185 20.42 -35.58 -20.07
C THR A 185 21.70 -34.88 -19.61
N VAL A 186 21.66 -34.15 -18.49
CA VAL A 186 22.85 -33.57 -17.87
C VAL A 186 23.23 -34.39 -16.64
N GLY A 187 24.05 -35.42 -16.87
CA GLY A 187 24.53 -36.35 -15.85
C GLY A 187 25.23 -35.66 -14.68
N LEU A 188 24.47 -35.41 -13.61
CA LEU A 188 24.97 -35.01 -12.30
C LEU A 188 24.70 -36.14 -11.30
N SER A 189 25.79 -36.59 -10.68
CA SER A 189 25.90 -37.80 -9.88
C SER A 189 24.88 -37.92 -8.73
N ASN A 190 24.32 -39.12 -8.59
CA ASN A 190 23.29 -39.53 -7.61
C ASN A 190 23.65 -39.33 -6.12
N SER A 191 24.84 -38.83 -5.78
CA SER A 191 25.25 -38.62 -4.38
C SER A 191 24.92 -37.23 -3.82
N VAL A 192 24.71 -36.20 -4.65
CA VAL A 192 24.40 -34.84 -4.15
C VAL A 192 22.90 -34.53 -4.19
N LEU A 193 22.15 -35.14 -5.12
CA LEU A 193 20.70 -34.93 -5.24
C LEU A 193 19.89 -35.50 -4.05
N ARG A 194 20.43 -36.50 -3.33
CA ARG A 194 19.78 -37.08 -2.14
C ARG A 194 19.94 -36.28 -0.86
N LEU A 195 20.84 -35.29 -0.82
CA LEU A 195 21.13 -34.53 0.40
C LEU A 195 20.29 -33.27 0.55
N ILE A 196 19.68 -32.77 -0.53
CA ILE A 196 18.89 -31.52 -0.49
C ILE A 196 17.38 -31.78 -0.35
N GLU A 197 16.86 -32.94 -0.76
CA GLU A 197 15.43 -33.24 -0.69
C GLU A 197 14.95 -33.82 0.66
N ARG A 198 15.86 -34.04 1.61
CA ARG A 198 15.52 -34.67 2.91
C ARG A 198 15.15 -33.68 4.01
N ARG A 199 15.56 -32.41 3.93
CA ARG A 199 15.30 -31.44 5.00
C ARG A 199 13.85 -30.94 5.03
N ASN A 200 13.23 -30.72 3.86
CA ASN A 200 11.89 -30.14 3.82
C ASN A 200 10.75 -31.16 4.04
N ARG A 201 10.98 -32.44 3.72
CA ARG A 201 10.00 -33.52 3.99
C ARG A 201 9.95 -33.93 5.46
N LEU A 202 11.09 -33.89 6.16
CA LEU A 202 11.13 -34.19 7.59
C LEU A 202 10.44 -33.11 8.42
N ASP A 203 10.66 -31.82 8.11
CA ASP A 203 9.94 -30.73 8.78
C ASP A 203 8.43 -30.78 8.54
N THR A 204 8.03 -31.15 7.32
CA THR A 204 6.62 -31.31 6.99
C THR A 204 6.00 -32.47 7.76
N TRP A 205 6.69 -33.62 7.84
CA TRP A 205 6.20 -34.79 8.55
C TRP A 205 6.12 -34.56 10.07
N ILE A 206 7.10 -33.87 10.68
CA ILE A 206 7.09 -33.54 12.11
C ILE A 206 5.90 -32.63 12.45
N LYS A 207 5.58 -31.63 11.60
CA LYS A 207 4.43 -30.75 11.80
C LYS A 207 3.10 -31.51 11.78
N TYR A 208 2.91 -32.38 10.79
CA TYR A 208 1.67 -33.17 10.68
C TYR A 208 1.58 -34.27 11.75
N ALA A 209 2.70 -34.88 12.14
CA ALA A 209 2.74 -35.82 13.25
C ALA A 209 2.39 -35.11 14.58
N GLY A 210 2.88 -33.89 14.80
CA GLY A 210 2.54 -33.06 15.95
C GLY A 210 1.05 -32.71 16.00
N MET A 211 0.47 -32.25 14.89
CA MET A 211 -0.97 -31.97 14.80
C MET A 211 -1.84 -33.21 15.02
N LEU A 212 -1.41 -34.39 14.56
CA LEU A 212 -2.14 -35.63 14.80
C LEU A 212 -2.06 -36.07 16.26
N LEU A 213 -0.88 -35.95 16.89
CA LEU A 213 -0.68 -36.27 18.29
C LEU A 213 -1.54 -35.37 19.19
N THR A 214 -1.59 -34.06 18.93
CA THR A 214 -2.42 -33.14 19.72
C THR A 214 -3.90 -33.45 19.58
N LEU A 215 -4.38 -33.77 18.36
CA LEU A 215 -5.76 -34.21 18.15
C LEU A 215 -6.09 -35.51 18.91
N VAL A 216 -5.18 -36.49 18.93
CA VAL A 216 -5.38 -37.74 19.68
C VAL A 216 -5.43 -37.47 21.19
N VAL A 217 -4.54 -36.63 21.72
CA VAL A 217 -4.55 -36.25 23.14
C VAL A 217 -5.86 -35.56 23.51
N ILE A 218 -6.33 -34.62 22.69
CA ILE A 218 -7.62 -33.94 22.90
C ILE A 218 -8.76 -34.96 22.89
N VAL A 219 -8.81 -35.87 21.92
CA VAL A 219 -9.89 -36.88 21.83
C VAL A 219 -9.85 -37.87 23.02
N VAL A 220 -8.67 -38.28 23.46
CA VAL A 220 -8.53 -39.16 24.64
C VAL A 220 -8.94 -38.43 25.92
N PHE A 221 -8.58 -37.15 26.07
CA PHE A 221 -8.98 -36.34 27.22
C PHE A 221 -10.49 -36.08 27.24
N TRP A 222 -11.06 -35.74 26.08
CA TRP A 222 -12.50 -35.48 25.93
C TRP A 222 -13.35 -36.75 26.08
N SER A 223 -12.87 -37.90 25.63
CA SER A 223 -13.54 -39.20 25.87
C SER A 223 -13.45 -39.66 27.32
N GLY A 224 -12.37 -39.29 28.03
CA GLY A 224 -12.23 -39.50 29.47
C GLY A 224 -13.23 -38.67 30.29
N GLU A 225 -13.38 -37.38 29.97
CA GLU A 225 -14.31 -36.49 30.69
C GLU A 225 -15.78 -36.74 30.35
N ALA A 226 -16.11 -37.14 29.12
CA ALA A 226 -17.49 -37.47 28.73
C ALA A 226 -18.06 -38.64 29.56
N THR A 227 -17.23 -39.60 29.94
CA THR A 227 -17.65 -40.75 30.79
C THR A 227 -17.93 -40.30 32.23
N ILE A 228 -17.19 -39.31 32.74
CA ILE A 228 -17.38 -38.72 34.07
C ILE A 228 -18.60 -37.79 34.11
N PHE A 229 -18.82 -37.00 33.06
CA PHE A 229 -19.97 -36.08 32.95
C PHE A 229 -21.31 -36.83 32.81
N ILE A 230 -21.35 -37.98 32.15
CA ILE A 230 -22.56 -38.82 32.06
C ILE A 230 -22.91 -39.43 33.44
N TYR A 231 -21.91 -39.81 34.24
CA TYR A 231 -22.13 -40.30 35.61
C TYR A 231 -22.54 -39.19 36.59
N LEU A 232 -22.00 -37.96 36.45
CA LEU A 232 -22.35 -36.82 37.31
C LEU A 232 -23.70 -36.16 36.93
N ARG A 233 -24.14 -36.25 35.68
CA ARG A 233 -25.42 -35.67 35.22
C ARG A 233 -26.66 -36.44 35.72
N GLN A 234 -26.51 -37.65 36.25
CA GLN A 234 -27.62 -38.40 36.86
C GLN A 234 -28.00 -37.87 38.27
N PHE A 235 -27.16 -37.04 38.92
CA PHE A 235 -27.30 -36.74 40.35
C PHE A 235 -27.73 -35.30 40.71
N CYS A 236 -27.77 -34.35 39.76
CA CYS A 236 -28.10 -32.95 40.09
C CYS A 236 -28.98 -32.26 39.05
N ILE A 237 -30.29 -32.27 39.29
CA ILE A 237 -31.24 -31.26 38.79
C ILE A 237 -32.13 -30.87 39.99
N PRO A 238 -32.14 -29.59 40.41
CA PRO A 238 -33.24 -28.73 39.96
C PRO A 238 -32.88 -27.26 39.66
N HIS A 239 -33.46 -26.82 38.54
CA HIS A 239 -34.29 -25.63 38.35
C HIS A 239 -33.81 -24.25 38.83
N SER A 240 -33.55 -23.34 37.89
CA SER A 240 -34.18 -22.01 37.84
C SER A 240 -33.73 -21.25 36.59
N SER A 241 -34.67 -21.04 35.68
CA SER A 241 -34.56 -20.22 34.48
C SER A 241 -34.67 -18.73 34.85
N HIS A 242 -33.63 -17.92 34.61
CA HIS A 242 -33.74 -16.47 34.32
C HIS A 242 -32.35 -15.83 34.10
N SER A 243 -31.63 -16.19 33.02
CA SER A 243 -30.35 -15.50 32.70
C SER A 243 -29.92 -15.61 31.22
N SER A 244 -30.84 -15.84 30.28
CA SER A 244 -30.47 -16.13 28.89
C SER A 244 -30.05 -14.92 28.03
N LEU A 245 -30.33 -13.67 28.44
CA LEU A 245 -30.03 -12.49 27.61
C LEU A 245 -28.71 -11.77 27.94
N ARG A 246 -28.11 -11.94 29.12
CA ARG A 246 -26.78 -11.37 29.43
C ARG A 246 -25.62 -12.26 28.98
N PHE A 247 -25.87 -13.56 28.82
CA PHE A 247 -24.83 -14.50 28.41
C PHE A 247 -24.46 -14.41 26.93
N HIS A 248 -25.39 -14.05 26.03
CA HIS A 248 -25.05 -13.91 24.60
C HIS A 248 -24.15 -12.69 24.32
N GLN A 249 -24.36 -11.57 25.02
CA GLN A 249 -23.52 -10.38 24.84
C GLN A 249 -22.11 -10.56 25.47
N MET A 250 -22.02 -11.30 26.58
CA MET A 250 -20.75 -11.66 27.22
C MET A 250 -19.99 -12.76 26.45
N ALA A 251 -20.69 -13.74 25.87
CA ALA A 251 -20.07 -14.82 25.10
C ALA A 251 -19.50 -14.33 23.75
N THR A 252 -20.13 -13.32 23.13
CA THR A 252 -19.62 -12.75 21.87
C THR A 252 -18.36 -11.89 22.09
N LEU A 253 -18.27 -11.20 23.24
CA LEU A 253 -17.06 -10.48 23.68
C LEU A 253 -15.93 -11.43 24.10
N ALA A 254 -16.26 -12.53 24.76
CA ALA A 254 -15.28 -13.55 25.15
C ALA A 254 -14.68 -14.27 23.93
N ALA A 255 -15.49 -14.59 22.91
CA ALA A 255 -15.01 -15.21 21.68
C ALA A 255 -14.13 -14.29 20.80
N TYR A 256 -14.27 -12.96 20.94
CA TYR A 256 -13.39 -11.99 20.25
C TYR A 256 -12.05 -11.79 20.98
N ARG A 257 -12.02 -11.94 22.31
CA ARG A 257 -10.79 -11.83 23.13
C ARG A 257 -9.72 -12.87 22.80
N ASP A 258 -10.10 -14.06 22.34
CA ASP A 258 -9.14 -15.14 22.06
C ASP A 258 -8.47 -15.04 20.67
N SER A 259 -8.81 -14.02 19.85
CA SER A 259 -8.30 -13.90 18.47
C SER A 259 -7.65 -12.55 18.14
N CYS A 260 -7.73 -11.56 19.02
CA CYS A 260 -7.18 -10.23 18.79
C CYS A 260 -6.10 -9.91 19.82
N PRO A 261 -4.92 -9.43 19.38
CA PRO A 261 -3.80 -9.15 20.25
C PRO A 261 -4.17 -8.03 21.22
N LEU A 262 -3.98 -8.26 22.51
CA LEU A 262 -4.37 -7.36 23.58
C LEU A 262 -3.16 -6.61 24.15
N ILE A 263 -3.18 -5.30 24.01
CA ILE A 263 -2.19 -4.41 24.62
C ILE A 263 -2.62 -4.11 26.04
N LYS A 264 -1.72 -4.33 27.00
CA LYS A 264 -1.96 -4.05 28.42
C LYS A 264 -1.70 -2.60 28.77
N ASN A 265 -0.63 -2.01 28.24
CA ASN A 265 -0.29 -0.60 28.43
C ASN A 265 0.63 -0.04 27.34
N ILE A 266 0.59 1.28 27.17
CA ILE A 266 1.55 2.05 26.39
C ILE A 266 2.12 3.14 27.29
N LEU A 267 3.45 3.23 27.35
CA LEU A 267 4.17 4.19 28.19
C LEU A 267 5.08 5.04 27.31
N LEU A 268 4.98 6.35 27.45
CA LEU A 268 5.94 7.33 26.95
C LEU A 268 6.61 7.98 28.17
N LEU A 269 7.88 7.64 28.36
CA LEU A 269 8.70 8.15 29.46
C LEU A 269 9.80 9.06 28.93
N ASP A 270 10.29 9.94 29.79
CA ASP A 270 11.50 10.72 29.55
C ASP A 270 12.77 9.89 29.85
N SER A 271 13.91 10.43 29.45
CA SER A 271 15.27 9.97 29.75
C SER A 271 15.54 9.71 31.25
N GLU A 272 14.79 10.35 32.15
CA GLU A 272 14.85 10.15 33.60
C GLU A 272 13.86 9.10 34.14
N GLY A 273 13.02 8.51 33.27
CA GLY A 273 11.96 7.58 33.65
C GLY A 273 10.70 8.25 34.21
N LYS A 274 10.56 9.56 34.02
CA LYS A 274 9.35 10.32 34.38
C LYS A 274 8.27 10.16 33.31
N ARG A 275 7.00 10.09 33.71
CA ARG A 275 5.85 10.01 32.80
C ARG A 275 5.75 11.26 31.93
N VAL A 276 5.63 11.06 30.61
CA VAL A 276 5.18 12.09 29.65
C VAL A 276 3.73 11.80 29.28
N ALA A 277 3.44 10.61 28.73
CA ALA A 277 2.09 10.14 28.45
C ALA A 277 2.00 8.64 28.79
N VAL A 278 0.95 8.23 29.48
CA VAL A 278 0.81 6.84 29.94
C VAL A 278 -0.64 6.41 29.87
N LYS A 279 -0.91 5.26 29.25
CA LYS A 279 -2.24 4.69 29.13
C LYS A 279 -2.22 3.20 29.45
N TYR A 280 -3.10 2.79 30.36
CA TYR A 280 -3.27 1.39 30.78
C TYR A 280 -4.65 0.91 30.34
N TYR A 281 -4.68 -0.27 29.73
CA TYR A 281 -5.89 -0.92 29.24
C TYR A 281 -6.24 -2.18 30.04
N SER A 282 -5.26 -2.78 30.73
CA SER A 282 -5.45 -3.90 31.65
C SER A 282 -5.66 -3.42 33.09
N ASP A 283 -6.44 -4.20 33.85
CA ASP A 283 -6.68 -4.01 35.29
C ASP A 283 -5.60 -4.64 36.17
N ASP A 284 -4.51 -5.16 35.59
CA ASP A 284 -3.38 -5.78 36.31
C ASP A 284 -2.71 -4.84 37.33
N TRP A 285 -2.79 -3.52 37.10
CA TRP A 285 -2.26 -2.48 38.00
C TRP A 285 -3.38 -1.51 38.42
N PRO A 286 -4.24 -1.86 39.39
CA PRO A 286 -5.41 -1.07 39.74
C PRO A 286 -5.06 0.21 40.53
N THR A 287 -3.94 0.23 41.25
CA THR A 287 -3.51 1.38 42.05
C THR A 287 -2.44 2.20 41.34
N ASN A 288 -2.44 3.52 41.51
CA ASN A 288 -1.42 4.39 40.92
C ASN A 288 -0.01 4.06 41.47
N THR A 289 0.08 3.65 42.74
CA THR A 289 1.33 3.18 43.35
C THR A 289 1.88 1.93 42.65
N ALA A 290 1.02 0.98 42.28
CA ALA A 290 1.43 -0.21 41.53
C ALA A 290 1.89 0.15 40.10
N LYS A 291 1.18 1.07 39.42
CA LYS A 291 1.59 1.59 38.10
C LYS A 291 2.97 2.25 38.15
N LEU A 292 3.23 3.10 39.15
CA LEU A 292 4.52 3.76 39.34
C LEU A 292 5.65 2.76 39.65
N ALA A 293 5.36 1.73 40.46
CA ALA A 293 6.32 0.67 40.75
C ALA A 293 6.68 -0.13 39.49
N TYR A 294 5.68 -0.47 38.67
CA TYR A 294 5.88 -1.17 37.40
C TYR A 294 6.73 -0.36 36.42
N GLU A 295 6.40 0.92 36.20
CA GLU A 295 7.18 1.80 35.31
C GLU A 295 8.64 1.93 35.74
N LYS A 296 8.88 2.03 37.06
CA LYS A 296 10.24 2.07 37.60
C LYS A 296 10.98 0.76 37.33
N SER A 297 10.31 -0.38 37.45
CA SER A 297 10.87 -1.69 37.13
C SER A 297 11.18 -1.84 35.64
N VAL A 298 10.26 -1.44 34.75
CA VAL A 298 10.46 -1.41 33.30
C VAL A 298 11.67 -0.56 32.94
N PHE A 299 11.69 0.69 33.39
CA PHE A 299 12.76 1.64 33.09
C PHE A 299 14.12 1.15 33.60
N THR A 300 14.19 0.62 34.83
CA THR A 300 15.44 0.11 35.40
C THR A 300 15.98 -1.09 34.61
N LYS A 301 15.09 -1.94 34.09
CA LYS A 301 15.45 -3.12 33.31
C LYS A 301 15.92 -2.78 31.90
N THR A 302 15.31 -1.77 31.27
CA THR A 302 15.61 -1.39 29.88
C THR A 302 16.75 -0.39 29.76
N GLN A 303 17.09 0.36 30.82
CA GLN A 303 18.17 1.37 30.81
C GLN A 303 19.54 0.82 30.37
N LYS A 304 19.81 -0.47 30.60
CA LYS A 304 21.11 -1.09 30.28
C LYS A 304 21.25 -1.50 28.81
N THR A 305 20.17 -1.50 28.04
CA THR A 305 20.12 -1.99 26.66
C THR A 305 20.02 -0.81 25.70
N ASN A 306 20.78 -0.82 24.61
CA ASN A 306 20.84 0.31 23.68
C ASN A 306 19.78 0.18 22.56
N ALA A 307 18.52 0.45 22.88
CA ALA A 307 17.38 0.38 21.95
C ALA A 307 17.19 1.65 21.08
N ARG A 308 18.28 2.24 20.58
CA ARG A 308 18.24 3.51 19.82
C ARG A 308 17.99 3.34 18.33
N THR A 309 18.46 2.24 17.75
CA THR A 309 18.35 1.99 16.29
C THR A 309 17.11 1.17 15.98
N GLU A 310 16.87 0.12 16.77
CA GLU A 310 15.80 -0.85 16.58
C GLU A 310 15.04 -1.04 17.89
N ALA A 311 13.82 -1.54 17.80
CA ALA A 311 13.02 -1.90 18.95
C ALA A 311 13.58 -3.18 19.60
N GLU A 312 13.65 -3.17 20.92
CA GLU A 312 14.15 -4.28 21.72
C GLU A 312 13.01 -4.91 22.53
N ILE A 313 13.13 -6.20 22.81
CA ILE A 313 12.08 -6.98 23.49
C ILE A 313 12.62 -7.50 24.81
N THR A 314 11.84 -7.37 25.88
CA THR A 314 12.17 -7.95 27.18
C THR A 314 10.94 -8.52 27.87
N LEU A 315 11.12 -9.62 28.59
CA LEU A 315 10.06 -10.21 29.40
C LEU A 315 10.14 -9.66 30.83
N LEU A 316 9.08 -9.06 31.36
CA LEU A 316 9.00 -8.56 32.73
C LEU A 316 7.67 -8.98 33.39
N ASP A 317 7.75 -9.67 34.53
CA ASP A 317 6.57 -10.10 35.32
C ASP A 317 5.50 -10.81 34.49
N ASN A 318 5.92 -11.75 33.63
CA ASN A 318 5.08 -12.46 32.66
C ASN A 318 4.35 -11.54 31.67
N ASN A 319 4.97 -10.41 31.33
CA ASN A 319 4.52 -9.53 30.28
C ASN A 319 5.66 -9.29 29.29
N ILE A 320 5.34 -9.32 28.01
CA ILE A 320 6.27 -8.94 26.96
C ILE A 320 6.27 -7.42 26.86
N VAL A 321 7.45 -6.81 26.96
CA VAL A 321 7.65 -5.37 26.84
C VAL A 321 8.54 -5.11 25.63
N VAL A 322 7.99 -4.43 24.63
CA VAL A 322 8.72 -3.96 23.45
C VAL A 322 8.98 -2.47 23.63
N TYR A 323 10.22 -2.03 23.38
CA TYR A 323 10.62 -0.66 23.65
C TYR A 323 11.65 -0.11 22.66
N LYS A 324 11.62 1.21 22.48
CA LYS A 324 12.52 1.95 21.59
C LYS A 324 12.81 3.32 22.18
N PHE A 325 14.05 3.78 22.04
CA PHE A 325 14.51 5.08 22.54
C PHE A 325 14.77 6.03 21.38
N VAL A 326 14.09 7.18 21.37
CA VAL A 326 14.26 8.23 20.37
C VAL A 326 14.62 9.52 21.09
N GLN A 327 15.86 9.97 20.92
CA GLN A 327 16.41 11.15 21.60
C GLN A 327 16.22 11.05 23.13
N ASP A 328 15.41 11.93 23.72
CA ASP A 328 15.14 12.00 25.16
C ASP A 328 13.84 11.27 25.56
N LEU A 329 13.12 10.68 24.60
CA LEU A 329 11.87 9.98 24.84
C LEU A 329 12.03 8.48 24.67
N HIS A 330 11.47 7.75 25.63
CA HIS A 330 11.49 6.30 25.70
C HIS A 330 10.07 5.76 25.52
N PHE A 331 9.88 4.96 24.49
CA PHE A 331 8.60 4.40 24.07
C PHE A 331 8.52 2.95 24.52
N PHE A 332 7.39 2.56 25.13
CA PHE A 332 7.15 1.19 25.60
C PHE A 332 5.74 0.74 25.26
N VAL A 333 5.62 -0.50 24.81
CA VAL A 333 4.34 -1.21 24.64
C VAL A 333 4.44 -2.54 25.40
N THR A 334 3.46 -2.81 26.25
CA THR A 334 3.39 -4.05 27.03
C THR A 334 2.20 -4.91 26.56
N GLY A 335 2.45 -6.18 26.28
CA GLY A 335 1.45 -7.22 26.04
C GLY A 335 1.54 -8.38 27.05
N GLY A 336 0.63 -9.34 26.95
CA GLY A 336 0.72 -10.62 27.68
C GLY A 336 1.95 -11.45 27.27
N ASP A 337 2.28 -12.49 28.03
CA ASP A 337 3.30 -13.47 27.67
C ASP A 337 2.87 -14.46 26.57
N ASP A 338 1.56 -14.50 26.29
CA ASP A 338 0.91 -15.24 25.23
C ASP A 338 0.74 -14.45 23.91
N GLU A 339 1.08 -13.16 23.93
CA GLU A 339 0.90 -12.25 22.78
C GLU A 339 2.04 -12.34 21.76
N ASN A 340 1.72 -11.99 20.51
CA ASN A 340 2.72 -11.96 19.45
C ASN A 340 3.57 -10.68 19.50
N GLU A 341 4.85 -10.85 19.81
CA GLU A 341 5.87 -9.79 19.88
C GLU A 341 5.89 -8.90 18.63
N LEU A 342 5.69 -9.47 17.43
CA LEU A 342 5.72 -8.72 16.16
C LEU A 342 4.57 -7.71 16.05
N ILE A 343 3.45 -7.99 16.70
CA ILE A 343 2.30 -7.08 16.67
C ILE A 343 2.54 -5.92 17.64
N LEU A 344 3.11 -6.21 18.81
CA LEU A 344 3.49 -5.18 19.78
C LEU A 344 4.57 -4.26 19.19
N ASP A 345 5.52 -4.82 18.44
CA ASP A 345 6.53 -4.06 17.69
C ASP A 345 5.89 -3.16 16.61
N ALA A 346 4.95 -3.69 15.83
CA ALA A 346 4.24 -2.90 14.82
C ALA A 346 3.50 -1.70 15.45
N VAL A 347 2.89 -1.89 16.62
CA VAL A 347 2.21 -0.82 17.36
C VAL A 347 3.19 0.20 17.92
N LEU A 348 4.30 -0.27 18.50
CA LEU A 348 5.36 0.61 18.98
C LEU A 348 5.94 1.46 17.85
N GLN A 349 6.22 0.84 16.70
CA GLN A 349 6.78 1.52 15.54
C GLN A 349 5.79 2.54 14.97
N GLY A 350 4.52 2.16 14.81
CA GLY A 350 3.44 3.07 14.40
C GLY A 350 3.31 4.27 15.34
N PHE A 351 3.38 4.05 16.65
CA PHE A 351 3.35 5.12 17.66
C PHE A 351 4.58 6.04 17.58
N CYS A 352 5.80 5.48 17.49
CA CYS A 352 7.04 6.25 17.37
C CYS A 352 7.03 7.14 16.14
N ASP A 353 6.64 6.58 14.99
CA ASP A 353 6.66 7.29 13.72
C ASP A 353 5.54 8.33 13.66
N ALA A 354 4.34 8.03 14.19
CA ALA A 354 3.23 9.00 14.25
C ALA A 354 3.57 10.19 15.13
N VAL A 355 4.14 9.96 16.33
CA VAL A 355 4.61 11.05 17.20
C VAL A 355 5.73 11.84 16.54
N SER A 356 6.66 11.18 15.83
CA SER A 356 7.71 11.86 15.09
C SER A 356 7.15 12.79 14.00
N LEU A 357 6.12 12.34 13.27
CA LEU A 357 5.44 13.17 12.26
C LEU A 357 4.71 14.36 12.89
N LEU A 358 3.96 14.14 13.97
CA LEU A 358 3.21 15.19 14.68
C LEU A 358 4.13 16.26 15.29
N LEU A 359 5.29 15.84 15.82
CA LEU A 359 6.30 16.73 16.39
C LEU A 359 7.34 17.24 15.37
N ARG A 360 7.09 17.07 14.06
CA ARG A 360 7.98 17.55 12.98
C ARG A 360 9.43 17.08 13.12
N ASN A 361 9.61 15.81 13.51
CA ASN A 361 10.89 15.15 13.79
C ASN A 361 11.70 15.73 14.96
N LYS A 362 11.08 16.54 15.83
CA LYS A 362 11.68 16.99 17.10
C LYS A 362 11.11 16.19 18.26
N VAL A 363 11.62 14.99 18.46
CA VAL A 363 11.14 14.04 19.48
C VAL A 363 11.83 14.30 20.82
N GLU A 364 11.79 15.56 21.27
CA GLU A 364 12.38 16.02 22.52
C GLU A 364 11.29 16.22 23.58
N LYS A 365 11.67 16.10 24.86
CA LYS A 365 10.77 16.25 26.00
C LYS A 365 9.94 17.54 25.96
N TYR A 366 10.58 18.66 25.62
CA TYR A 366 9.92 19.98 25.62
C TYR A 366 8.80 20.04 24.57
N GLU A 367 9.11 19.64 23.33
CA GLU A 367 8.16 19.65 22.21
C GLU A 367 7.00 18.66 22.44
N ALA A 368 7.29 17.50 23.03
CA ALA A 368 6.26 16.51 23.37
C ALA A 368 5.32 16.99 24.49
N LEU A 369 5.81 17.80 25.43
CA LEU A 369 4.98 18.39 26.48
C LEU A 369 4.13 19.56 25.95
N GLU A 370 4.65 20.36 25.02
CA GLU A 370 3.85 21.42 24.37
C GLU A 370 2.71 20.85 23.53
N ASN A 371 2.95 19.70 22.88
CA ASN A 371 1.99 19.05 21.99
C ASN A 371 1.39 17.76 22.58
N LEU A 372 1.21 17.71 23.90
CA LEU A 372 0.75 16.51 24.60
C LEU A 372 -0.64 16.05 24.13
N ASP A 373 -1.53 16.99 23.82
CA ASP A 373 -2.89 16.69 23.35
C ASP A 373 -2.88 15.87 22.05
N LEU A 374 -1.95 16.18 21.12
CA LEU A 374 -1.77 15.42 19.88
C LEU A 374 -1.26 14.00 20.16
N ILE A 375 -0.38 13.83 21.15
CA ILE A 375 0.14 12.52 21.54
C ILE A 375 -0.96 11.66 22.18
N LEU A 376 -1.84 12.25 22.98
CA LEU A 376 -2.97 11.54 23.58
C LEU A 376 -4.00 11.11 22.52
N LEU A 377 -4.34 12.00 21.58
CA LEU A 377 -5.18 11.65 20.44
C LEU A 377 -4.55 10.55 19.57
N CYS A 378 -3.23 10.60 19.37
CA CYS A 378 -2.48 9.55 18.67
C CYS A 378 -2.63 8.19 19.38
N LEU A 379 -2.54 8.15 20.71
CA LEU A 379 -2.77 6.92 21.47
C LEU A 379 -4.19 6.38 21.31
N ASP A 380 -5.20 7.25 21.22
CA ASP A 380 -6.60 6.86 21.01
C ASP A 380 -6.84 6.26 19.61
N GLU A 381 -6.18 6.79 18.57
CA GLU A 381 -6.28 6.27 17.21
C GLU A 381 -5.53 4.94 17.01
N ILE A 382 -4.48 4.68 17.80
CA ILE A 382 -3.69 3.45 17.72
C ILE A 382 -4.37 2.30 18.48
N VAL A 383 -4.85 2.56 19.70
CA VAL A 383 -5.40 1.53 20.58
C VAL A 383 -6.63 2.02 21.31
N ASP A 384 -7.71 1.24 21.20
CA ASP A 384 -8.94 1.43 21.97
C ASP A 384 -9.27 0.18 22.80
N GLY A 385 -9.46 0.36 24.11
CA GLY A 385 -9.76 -0.75 25.03
C GLY A 385 -8.73 -1.89 25.04
N GLY A 386 -7.47 -1.61 24.65
CA GLY A 386 -6.41 -2.62 24.50
C GLY A 386 -6.39 -3.32 23.14
N MET A 387 -7.35 -3.03 22.25
CA MET A 387 -7.38 -3.56 20.89
C MET A 387 -6.66 -2.61 19.94
N VAL A 388 -5.82 -3.18 19.08
CA VAL A 388 -5.13 -2.42 18.03
C VAL A 388 -6.12 -2.00 16.95
N LEU A 389 -6.21 -0.70 16.68
CA LEU A 389 -7.04 -0.12 15.63
C LEU A 389 -6.23 0.17 14.37
N GLU A 390 -5.12 0.89 14.52
CA GLU A 390 -4.25 1.32 13.42
C GLU A 390 -2.78 1.23 13.82
N THR A 391 -1.94 0.93 12.84
CA THR A 391 -0.48 0.87 13.00
C THR A 391 0.28 1.74 11.99
N ASP A 392 -0.39 2.26 10.94
CA ASP A 392 0.25 3.14 9.96
C ASP A 392 0.33 4.59 10.47
N ALA A 393 1.56 5.07 10.65
CA ALA A 393 1.83 6.40 11.19
C ALA A 393 1.26 7.56 10.39
N ASN A 394 1.21 7.46 9.05
CA ASN A 394 0.67 8.53 8.21
C ASN A 394 -0.85 8.62 8.35
N VAL A 395 -1.52 7.46 8.44
CA VAL A 395 -2.97 7.39 8.66
C VAL A 395 -3.32 7.93 10.03
N ILE A 396 -2.58 7.52 11.08
CA ILE A 396 -2.77 8.01 12.44
C ILE A 396 -2.56 9.53 12.51
N ALA A 397 -1.42 10.03 12.04
CA ALA A 397 -1.12 11.46 12.07
C ALA A 397 -2.13 12.28 11.26
N GLY A 398 -2.62 11.77 10.13
CA GLY A 398 -3.66 12.41 9.33
C GLY A 398 -5.00 12.51 10.06
N LYS A 399 -5.42 11.44 10.75
CA LYS A 399 -6.64 11.44 11.58
C LYS A 399 -6.53 12.41 12.75
N VAL A 400 -5.40 12.36 13.48
CA VAL A 400 -5.13 13.25 14.62
C VAL A 400 -5.09 14.73 14.20
N ALA A 401 -4.43 15.05 13.07
CA ALA A 401 -4.36 16.41 12.55
C ALA A 401 -5.73 16.97 12.14
N THR A 402 -6.65 16.09 11.72
CA THR A 402 -8.03 16.48 11.37
C THR A 402 -8.87 16.71 12.62
N ASN A 403 -8.67 15.89 13.67
CA ASN A 403 -9.34 16.05 14.97
C ASN A 403 -8.84 17.28 15.76
N SER A 404 -7.62 17.78 15.52
CA SER A 404 -7.09 18.99 16.15
C SER A 404 -7.65 20.32 15.61
N ILE A 405 -8.49 20.31 14.57
CA ILE A 405 -8.91 21.52 13.83
C ILE A 405 -10.02 22.34 14.55
N ASP A 406 -10.56 21.87 15.68
CA ASP A 406 -11.58 22.63 16.43
C ASP A 406 -11.02 23.73 17.35
N SER A 407 -9.69 23.93 17.43
CA SER A 407 -9.12 25.07 18.15
C SER A 407 -7.81 25.57 17.54
N ALA A 408 -7.89 26.76 16.95
CA ALA A 408 -6.82 27.64 16.46
C ALA A 408 -6.19 27.33 15.08
N ALA A 409 -6.68 28.10 14.10
CA ALA A 409 -6.07 28.48 12.82
C ALA A 409 -5.80 27.37 11.75
N PRO A 410 -6.23 27.56 10.49
CA PRO A 410 -5.97 26.60 9.43
C PRO A 410 -4.48 26.61 9.03
N LEU A 411 -3.81 25.50 9.31
CA LEU A 411 -2.44 25.16 8.89
C LEU A 411 -2.23 25.06 7.37
N SER A 412 -3.26 25.36 6.55
CA SER A 412 -3.13 25.39 5.09
C SER A 412 -2.26 26.54 4.58
N GLU A 413 -2.08 27.62 5.35
CA GLU A 413 -1.28 28.78 4.92
C GLU A 413 0.23 28.61 5.17
N GLN A 414 0.64 27.80 6.15
CA GLN A 414 2.06 27.67 6.52
C GLN A 414 2.84 26.70 5.62
N THR A 415 2.25 25.57 5.22
CA THR A 415 2.92 24.62 4.31
C THR A 415 3.06 25.19 2.89
N ILE A 416 2.09 25.99 2.43
CA ILE A 416 2.15 26.67 1.13
C ILE A 416 3.21 27.78 1.14
N SER A 417 3.26 28.59 2.21
CA SER A 417 4.25 29.65 2.33
C SER A 417 5.69 29.12 2.43
N GLN A 418 5.89 28.00 3.14
CA GLN A 418 7.19 27.33 3.23
C GLN A 418 7.58 26.63 1.92
N ALA A 419 6.65 25.92 1.27
CA ALA A 419 6.90 25.31 -0.04
C ALA A 419 7.19 26.38 -1.12
N LEU A 420 6.49 27.51 -1.09
CA LEU A 420 6.71 28.64 -2.01
C LEU A 420 8.06 29.33 -1.76
N ALA A 421 8.48 29.47 -0.49
CA ALA A 421 9.79 30.02 -0.15
C ALA A 421 10.93 29.11 -0.64
N ILE A 422 10.80 27.79 -0.46
CA ILE A 422 11.77 26.79 -0.94
C ILE A 422 11.81 26.76 -2.47
N ALA A 423 10.64 26.79 -3.13
CA ALA A 423 10.55 26.86 -4.58
C ALA A 423 11.18 28.14 -5.14
N ARG A 424 11.00 29.29 -4.46
CA ARG A 424 11.61 30.56 -4.87
C ARG A 424 13.13 30.53 -4.75
N GLU A 425 13.67 29.91 -3.71
CA GLU A 425 15.12 29.78 -3.52
C GLU A 425 15.76 28.81 -4.52
N HIS A 426 15.06 27.74 -4.89
CA HIS A 426 15.52 26.84 -5.96
C HIS A 426 15.52 27.49 -7.34
N LEU A 427 14.53 28.36 -7.61
CA LEU A 427 14.39 29.04 -8.89
C LEU A 427 15.41 30.17 -9.05
N THR A 428 15.76 30.91 -7.98
CA THR A 428 16.83 31.92 -8.02
C THR A 428 18.22 31.30 -8.16
N ARG A 429 18.48 30.14 -7.54
CA ARG A 429 19.75 29.41 -7.73
C ARG A 429 19.89 28.83 -9.13
N SER A 430 18.80 28.43 -9.78
CA SER A 430 18.80 27.92 -11.16
C SER A 430 18.90 29.02 -12.23
N LEU A 431 18.68 30.29 -11.89
CA LEU A 431 18.79 31.43 -12.83
C LEU A 431 20.10 32.21 -12.70
N LEU A 432 20.86 32.01 -11.61
CA LEU A 432 22.18 32.61 -11.37
C LEU A 432 23.35 31.64 -11.65
N SER A 433 23.04 30.40 -12.02
CA SER A 433 23.92 29.43 -12.69
C SER A 433 23.54 29.40 -14.17
#